data_AF-A0A3M1B2M0-F1
#
_entry.id   AF-A0A3M1B2M0-F1
#
_cell.length_a   1.000
_cell.length_b   1.000
_cell.length_c   1.000
_cell.angle_alpha   90.00
_cell.angle_beta   90.00
_cell.angle_gamma   90.00
#
_symmetry.space_group_name_H-M   'P 1'
#
loop_
_entity.id
_entity.type
_entity.pdbx_description
1 polymer ?
#
loop_
_entity_poly.entity_id
_entity_poly.type
_entity_poly.pdbx_seq_one_letter_code
_entity_poly.pdbx_strand_id
1 'polypeptide(L)' 'TPKSSELGISRLILLVSRTDALIRRSYLFDTFGNVTRIDYEDYTIDTNTFPDGFFTFTPTPEMEVIEAPF' A
#
# COMPACT_ATOMS: atom_id res chain seq x y z
N THR A 1 -10.60 -5.62 -12.11
CA THR A 1 -11.52 -4.45 -12.13
C THR A 1 -12.49 -4.59 -10.98
N PRO A 2 -12.69 -3.55 -10.17
CA PRO A 2 -13.67 -3.60 -9.08
C PRO A 2 -15.08 -3.89 -9.62
N LYS A 3 -15.90 -4.57 -8.81
CA LYS A 3 -17.31 -4.83 -9.16
C LYS A 3 -18.20 -3.60 -8.91
N SER A 4 -17.81 -2.72 -7.97
CA SER A 4 -18.45 -1.43 -7.72
C SER A 4 -17.61 -0.30 -8.32
N SER A 5 -18.28 0.68 -8.91
CA SER A 5 -17.67 1.89 -9.47
C SER A 5 -17.43 3.00 -8.43
N GLU A 6 -17.94 2.86 -7.21
CA GLU A 6 -17.89 3.91 -6.18
C GLU A 6 -16.56 3.97 -5.42
N LEU A 7 -15.61 3.08 -5.74
CA LEU A 7 -14.37 2.89 -4.97
C LEU A 7 -13.24 3.86 -5.36
N GLY A 8 -13.48 4.80 -6.29
CA GLY A 8 -12.46 5.72 -6.82
C GLY A 8 -11.33 5.06 -7.62
N ILE A 9 -11.36 3.73 -7.75
CA ILE A 9 -10.37 2.91 -8.46
C ILE A 9 -11.08 2.24 -9.64
N SER A 10 -10.53 2.39 -10.83
CA SER A 10 -11.04 1.75 -12.04
C SER A 10 -10.37 0.40 -12.31
N ARG A 11 -9.08 0.25 -11.97
CA ARG A 11 -8.33 -0.98 -12.20
C ARG A 11 -7.17 -1.12 -11.23
N LEU A 12 -6.93 -2.35 -10.77
CA LEU A 12 -5.72 -2.77 -10.08
C LEU A 12 -5.09 -3.92 -10.88
N ILE A 13 -3.81 -3.81 -11.19
CA ILE A 13 -3.02 -4.87 -11.83
C ILE A 13 -1.90 -5.24 -10.88
N LEU A 14 -1.74 -6.54 -10.62
CA LEU A 14 -0.64 -7.09 -9.81
C LEU A 14 0.24 -7.96 -10.70
N LEU A 15 1.54 -7.68 -10.73
CA LEU A 15 2.53 -8.57 -11.34
C LEU A 15 3.08 -9.45 -10.24
N VAL A 16 2.64 -10.70 -10.23
CA VAL A 16 3.04 -11.70 -9.24
C VAL A 16 4.06 -12.64 -9.85
N SER A 17 5.17 -12.82 -9.14
CA SER A 17 6.21 -13.76 -9.48
C SER A 17 5.69 -15.20 -9.33
N ARG A 18 5.94 -16.05 -10.34
CA ARG A 18 5.50 -17.46 -10.31
C ARG A 18 6.35 -18.33 -9.40
N THR A 19 7.57 -17.92 -9.09
CA THR A 19 8.54 -18.73 -8.35
C THR A 19 8.30 -18.67 -6.84
N ASP A 20 7.91 -17.52 -6.33
CA ASP A 20 7.79 -17.24 -4.90
C ASP A 20 6.49 -16.52 -4.52
N ALA A 21 5.56 -16.37 -5.46
CA ALA A 21 4.26 -15.73 -5.27
C ALA A 21 4.34 -14.27 -4.75
N LEU A 22 5.49 -13.61 -4.87
CA LEU A 22 5.66 -12.22 -4.44
C LEU A 22 5.14 -11.22 -5.48
N ILE A 23 4.46 -10.17 -5.02
CA ILE A 23 3.99 -9.07 -5.87
C ILE A 23 5.17 -8.16 -6.20
N ARG A 24 5.70 -8.24 -7.43
CA ARG A 24 6.84 -7.44 -7.96
C ARG A 24 6.49 -6.01 -8.31
N ARG A 25 5.27 -5.81 -8.78
CA ARG A 25 4.77 -4.50 -9.19
C ARG A 25 3.27 -4.45 -9.07
N SER A 26 2.76 -3.27 -8.73
CA SER A 26 1.34 -2.97 -8.85
C SER A 26 1.12 -1.71 -9.69
N TYR A 27 0.00 -1.69 -10.40
CA TYR A 27 -0.53 -0.52 -11.08
C TYR A 27 -1.93 -0.25 -10.56
N LEU A 28 -2.12 0.94 -10.00
CA LEU A 28 -3.42 1.43 -9.56
C LEU A 28 -3.88 2.52 -10.54
N PHE A 29 -5.03 2.27 -11.16
CA PHE A 29 -5.70 3.20 -12.06
C PHE A 29 -6.89 3.77 -11.31
N ASP A 30 -6.92 5.09 -11.13
CA ASP A 30 -8.07 5.74 -10.52
C ASP A 30 -9.18 5.98 -11.56
N THR A 31 -10.29 6.56 -11.12
CA THR A 31 -11.42 6.93 -11.99
C THR A 31 -11.18 8.19 -12.81
N PHE A 32 -10.13 8.95 -12.54
CA PHE A 32 -9.75 10.18 -13.25
C PHE A 32 -8.75 9.92 -14.39
N GLY A 33 -8.31 8.66 -14.54
CA GLY A 33 -7.35 8.26 -15.56
C GLY A 33 -5.89 8.36 -15.12
N ASN A 34 -5.62 8.67 -13.85
CA ASN A 34 -4.27 8.64 -13.32
C ASN A 34 -3.81 7.20 -13.10
N VAL A 35 -2.49 7.00 -13.18
CA VAL A 35 -1.86 5.71 -12.95
C VAL A 35 -0.75 5.86 -11.93
N THR A 36 -0.89 5.17 -10.81
CA THR A 36 0.17 5.02 -9.82
C THR A 36 0.85 3.67 -10.03
N ARG A 37 2.16 3.69 -10.27
CA ARG A 37 2.99 2.49 -10.35
C ARG A 37 3.79 2.36 -9.05
N ILE A 38 3.75 1.17 -8.46
CA ILE A 38 4.54 0.82 -7.28
C ILE A 38 5.42 -0.37 -7.67
N ASP A 39 6.73 -0.17 -7.63
CA ASP A 39 7.73 -1.24 -7.75
C ASP A 39 8.14 -1.69 -6.36
N TYR A 40 8.21 -3.00 -6.18
CA TYR A 40 8.60 -3.63 -4.92
C TYR A 40 9.95 -4.32 -5.16
N GLU A 41 10.96 -3.87 -4.44
CA GLU A 41 12.35 -4.33 -4.57
C GLU A 41 12.86 -4.77 -3.19
N ASP A 42 13.99 -5.49 -3.15
CA ASP A 42 14.68 -5.88 -1.92
C ASP A 42 13.82 -6.63 -0.87
N TYR A 43 13.13 -7.68 -1.32
CA TYR A 43 12.30 -8.51 -0.45
C TYR A 43 13.12 -9.22 0.60
N THR A 44 12.74 -8.99 1.85
CA THR A 44 13.15 -9.82 2.97
C THR A 44 11.91 -10.48 3.57
N ILE A 45 11.87 -11.81 3.57
CA ILE A 45 10.85 -12.55 4.30
C ILE A 45 11.33 -12.65 5.74
N ASP A 46 10.84 -11.74 6.58
CA ASP A 46 11.16 -11.75 8.00
C ASP A 46 10.18 -12.67 8.74
N THR A 47 10.72 -13.62 9.50
CA THR A 47 9.96 -14.54 10.37
C THR A 47 9.98 -14.10 11.84
N ASN A 48 10.61 -12.97 12.15
CA ASN A 48 10.68 -12.44 13.51
C ASN A 48 9.33 -11.87 13.95
N THR A 49 9.06 -11.98 15.25
CA THR A 49 7.94 -11.28 15.87
C THR A 49 8.32 -9.82 16.08
N PHE A 50 7.60 -8.89 15.44
CA PHE A 50 7.74 -7.47 15.70
C PHE A 50 7.07 -7.11 17.03
N PRO A 51 7.67 -6.24 17.86
CA PRO A 51 7.01 -5.75 19.06
C PRO A 51 5.82 -4.86 18.71
N ASP A 52 4.79 -4.83 19.58
CA ASP A 52 3.53 -4.11 19.34
C ASP A 52 3.73 -2.63 18.98
N GLY A 53 4.75 -1.98 19.57
CA GLY A 53 5.09 -0.58 19.30
C GLY A 53 5.74 -0.32 17.94
N PHE A 54 6.08 -1.35 17.16
CA PHE A 54 6.74 -1.17 15.86
C PHE A 54 5.84 -0.51 14.81
N PHE A 55 4.52 -0.73 14.92
CA PHE A 55 3.53 -0.21 13.96
C PHE A 55 2.75 1.00 14.51
N THR A 56 3.27 1.69 15.53
CA THR A 56 2.66 2.91 16.06
C THR A 56 3.30 4.15 15.45
N PHE A 57 2.49 5.18 15.24
CA PHE A 57 2.98 6.52 14.93
C PHE A 57 3.19 7.28 16.25
N THR A 58 4.39 7.78 16.47
CA THR A 58 4.71 8.68 17.59
C THR A 58 5.20 10.00 17.02
N PRO A 59 4.41 11.08 17.10
CA PRO A 59 4.82 12.39 16.57
C PRO A 59 6.01 12.94 17.34
N THR A 60 6.91 13.66 16.67
CA THR A 60 7.94 14.44 17.37
C THR A 60 7.32 15.68 18.01
N PRO A 61 7.93 16.29 19.04
CA PRO A 61 7.36 17.44 19.75
C PRO A 61 7.01 18.64 18.85
N GLU A 62 7.69 18.77 17.70
CA GLU A 62 7.49 19.85 16.73
C GLU A 62 6.35 19.56 15.73
N MET A 63 5.79 18.35 15.73
CA MET A 63 4.71 17.98 14.82
C MET A 63 3.35 18.44 15.34
N GLU A 64 2.63 19.15 14.49
CA GLU A 64 1.20 19.39 14.67
C GLU A 64 0.42 18.16 14.24
N VAL A 65 -0.34 17.57 15.17
CA VAL A 65 -1.27 16.47 14.86
C VAL A 65 -2.65 17.05 14.62
N ILE A 66 -3.13 16.96 13.38
CA ILE A 66 -4.48 17.35 13.01
C ILE A 66 -5.33 16.09 12.96
N GLU A 67 -6.29 15.98 13.88
CA GLU A 67 -7.25 14.87 13.86
C GLU A 67 -8.26 15.07 12.73
N ALA A 68 -8.40 14.07 11.87
CA ALA A 68 -9.43 14.09 10.84
C ALA A 68 -10.82 13.93 11.50
N PRO A 69 -11.85 14.69 11.07
CA PRO A 69 -13.21 14.45 11.52
C PRO A 69 -13.65 13.07 11.02
N PHE A 70 -14.06 12.20 11.96
CA PHE A 70 -14.63 10.89 11.67
C PHE A 70 -16.06 10.99 11.16
#